data_AF-A0A2A5KVA9-F1
#
_entry.id   AF-A0A2A5KVA9-F1
#
_cell.length_a   1.000
_cell.length_b   1.000
_cell.length_c   1.000
_cell.angle_alpha   90.00
_cell.angle_beta   90.00
_cell.angle_gamma   90.00
#
_symmetry.space_group_name_H-M   'P 1'
#
loop_
_entity.id
_entity.type
_entity.pdbx_description
1 polymer ?
#
loop_
_entity_poly.entity_id
_entity_poly.type
_entity_poly.pdbx_seq_one_letter_code
_entity_poly.pdbx_strand_id
1 'polypeptide(L)'
;MNSDDLSRRSTLELLSLIQQRNSSHENKYEATQSLLKRWRQGIDLEPLINLLLSENSHDRLRGANYISELGREVEGLNVAATMLADDALPACRRAFVEYVENSAYYEQAVAKALTKCLLDTDLYVRSAVIGWATRTSDETFEDFSRMVATGAGRREPRFANPLSNDFWNESSLRRAVRGLDIIRRLREGKQIHQIRTDFPGEDSFIFDIVEFSLTLRDRLARWQER
;
A
#
# COMPACT_ATOMS: atom_id res chain seq x y z
N MET A 1 13.17 -27.24 26.93
CA MET A 1 12.97 -27.17 25.47
C MET A 1 14.20 -26.52 24.89
N ASN A 2 14.94 -27.20 24.02
CA ASN A 2 16.02 -26.55 23.27
C ASN A 2 15.36 -25.52 22.34
N SER A 3 15.53 -24.24 22.68
CA SER A 3 15.28 -23.13 21.75
C SER A 3 16.24 -23.35 20.59
N ASP A 4 15.70 -23.87 19.49
CA ASP A 4 16.46 -24.03 18.26
C ASP A 4 16.76 -22.61 17.77
N ASP A 5 18.03 -22.23 17.72
CA ASP A 5 18.44 -20.86 17.42
C ASP A 5 18.14 -20.54 15.95
N LEU A 6 16.91 -20.07 15.69
CA LEU A 6 16.39 -19.74 14.36
C LEU A 6 17.25 -18.68 13.67
N SER A 7 18.04 -17.91 14.42
CA SER A 7 18.95 -16.90 13.86
C SER A 7 20.07 -17.49 13.00
N ARG A 8 20.38 -18.78 13.16
CA ARG A 8 21.41 -19.50 12.39
C ARG A 8 20.91 -20.18 11.12
N ARG A 9 19.60 -20.35 10.97
CA ARG A 9 19.00 -20.99 9.78
C ARG A 9 19.11 -20.09 8.57
N SER A 10 19.36 -20.60 7.38
CA SER A 10 19.30 -19.84 6.13
C SER A 10 17.91 -19.26 5.87
N THR A 11 17.83 -18.25 5.00
CA THR A 11 16.57 -17.62 4.60
C THR A 11 15.59 -18.64 3.98
N LEU A 12 16.10 -19.60 3.21
CA LEU A 12 15.30 -20.68 2.62
C LEU A 12 14.77 -21.67 3.68
N GLU A 13 15.58 -22.01 4.68
CA GLU A 13 15.16 -22.88 5.79
C GLU A 13 14.07 -22.22 6.64
N LEU A 14 14.16 -20.91 6.89
CA LEU A 14 13.12 -20.15 7.59
C LEU A 14 11.82 -20.11 6.77
N LEU A 15 11.91 -19.85 5.46
CA LEU A 15 10.75 -19.87 4.57
C LEU A 15 10.07 -21.24 4.53
N SER A 16 10.86 -22.32 4.49
CA SER A 16 10.38 -23.71 4.55
C SER A 16 9.69 -24.00 5.88
N LEU A 17 10.30 -23.61 7.01
CA LEU A 17 9.73 -23.80 8.35
C LEU A 17 8.36 -23.12 8.49
N ILE A 18 8.17 -21.94 7.89
CA ILE A 18 6.89 -21.22 7.88
C ILE A 18 5.82 -22.00 7.10
N GLN A 19 6.20 -22.64 6.00
CA GLN A 19 5.28 -23.42 5.13
C GLN A 19 4.94 -24.80 5.70
N GLN A 20 5.76 -25.35 6.58
CA GLN A 20 5.54 -26.69 7.15
C GLN A 20 4.23 -26.76 7.93
N ARG A 21 3.37 -27.72 7.57
CA ARG A 21 2.05 -27.88 8.21
C ARG A 21 2.15 -28.23 9.70
N ASN A 22 3.15 -29.03 10.07
CA ASN A 22 3.29 -29.57 11.42
C ASN A 22 4.09 -28.66 12.37
N SER A 23 4.60 -27.52 11.90
CA SER A 23 5.29 -26.56 12.75
C SER A 23 4.30 -25.81 13.64
N SER A 24 4.65 -25.61 14.91
CA SER A 24 3.84 -24.82 15.84
C SER A 24 3.67 -23.37 15.35
N HIS A 25 2.58 -22.72 15.75
CA HIS A 25 2.34 -21.31 15.42
C HIS A 25 3.45 -20.40 15.95
N GLU A 26 3.97 -20.70 17.15
CA GLU A 26 5.10 -19.99 17.75
C GLU A 26 6.35 -20.09 16.89
N ASN A 27 6.74 -21.29 16.44
CA ASN A 27 7.90 -21.47 15.57
C ASN A 27 7.74 -20.73 14.23
N LYS A 28 6.53 -20.72 13.65
CA LYS A 28 6.25 -19.98 12.40
C LYS A 28 6.34 -18.48 12.61
N TYR A 29 5.85 -17.99 13.75
CA TYR A 29 5.92 -16.59 14.12
C TYR A 29 7.38 -16.15 14.32
N GLU A 30 8.16 -16.89 15.12
CA GLU A 30 9.57 -16.58 15.36
C GLU A 30 10.42 -16.65 14.06
N ALA A 31 10.14 -17.62 13.19
CA ALA A 31 10.79 -17.72 11.87
C ALA A 31 10.45 -16.51 11.00
N THR A 32 9.20 -16.06 11.03
CA THR A 32 8.76 -14.85 10.30
C THR A 32 9.45 -13.60 10.86
N GLN A 33 9.51 -13.44 12.18
CA GLN A 33 10.22 -12.31 12.80
C GLN A 33 11.72 -12.32 12.45
N SER A 34 12.33 -13.51 12.40
CA SER A 34 13.72 -13.67 11.98
C SER A 34 13.95 -13.26 10.53
N LEU A 35 13.06 -13.62 9.60
CA LEU A 35 13.10 -13.17 8.21
C LEU A 35 12.95 -11.66 8.08
N LEU A 36 11.92 -11.09 8.73
CA LEU A 36 11.67 -9.65 8.69
C LEU A 36 12.87 -8.86 9.24
N LYS A 37 13.50 -9.34 10.32
CA LYS A 37 14.71 -8.72 10.87
C LYS A 37 15.86 -8.72 9.85
N ARG A 38 16.08 -9.81 9.12
CA ARG A 38 17.11 -9.90 8.07
C ARG A 38 16.84 -8.98 6.90
N TRP A 39 15.61 -8.99 6.39
CA TRP A 39 15.24 -8.14 5.26
C TRP A 39 15.29 -6.65 5.62
N ARG A 40 14.91 -6.26 6.85
CA ARG A 40 15.11 -4.88 7.35
C ARG A 40 16.58 -4.45 7.39
N GLN A 41 17.52 -5.39 7.37
CA GLN A 41 18.96 -5.15 7.32
C GLN A 41 19.53 -5.25 5.89
N GLY A 42 18.70 -5.49 4.87
CA GLY A 42 19.13 -5.68 3.49
C GLY A 42 19.76 -7.06 3.21
N ILE A 43 19.62 -8.03 4.12
CA ILE A 43 20.24 -9.35 4.00
C ILE A 43 19.31 -10.30 3.23
N ASP A 44 19.85 -11.03 2.26
CA ASP A 44 19.14 -12.06 1.47
C ASP A 44 17.76 -11.58 0.96
N LEU A 45 17.75 -10.46 0.24
CA LEU A 45 16.50 -9.90 -0.30
C LEU A 45 15.92 -10.68 -1.47
N GLU A 46 16.75 -11.45 -2.19
CA GLU A 46 16.34 -12.17 -3.41
C GLU A 46 15.11 -13.08 -3.21
N PRO A 47 15.00 -13.89 -2.15
CA PRO A 47 13.77 -14.64 -1.89
C PRO A 47 12.51 -13.77 -1.73
N LEU A 48 12.61 -12.58 -1.14
CA LEU A 48 11.48 -11.66 -1.03
C LEU A 48 11.14 -11.04 -2.39
N ILE A 49 12.15 -10.61 -3.15
CA ILE A 49 11.98 -10.10 -4.51
C ILE A 49 11.30 -11.16 -5.39
N ASN A 50 11.73 -12.42 -5.31
CA ASN A 50 11.14 -13.52 -6.05
C ASN A 50 9.67 -13.76 -5.68
N LEU A 51 9.29 -13.58 -4.41
CA LEU A 51 7.88 -13.62 -4.00
C LEU A 51 7.09 -12.48 -4.64
N LEU A 52 7.60 -11.25 -4.60
CA LEU A 52 6.93 -10.05 -5.14
C LEU A 52 6.74 -10.12 -6.66
N LEU A 53 7.69 -10.72 -7.37
CA LEU A 53 7.71 -10.83 -8.83
C LEU A 53 7.16 -12.17 -9.35
N SER A 54 6.71 -13.06 -8.47
CA SER A 54 6.24 -14.39 -8.85
C SER A 54 5.02 -14.32 -9.78
N GLU A 55 4.95 -15.20 -10.78
CA GLU A 55 3.73 -15.37 -11.58
C GLU A 55 2.57 -15.93 -10.75
N ASN A 56 2.87 -16.63 -9.66
CA ASN A 56 1.88 -17.17 -8.75
C ASN A 56 1.32 -16.08 -7.81
N SER A 57 0.00 -15.89 -7.86
CA SER A 57 -0.68 -14.88 -7.05
C SER A 57 -0.59 -15.13 -5.54
N HIS A 58 -0.49 -16.38 -5.09
CA HIS A 58 -0.31 -16.72 -3.67
C HIS A 58 1.06 -16.27 -3.16
N ASP A 59 2.09 -16.44 -3.96
CA ASP A 59 3.44 -15.99 -3.63
C ASP A 59 3.52 -14.46 -3.58
N ARG A 60 2.90 -13.77 -4.55
CA ARG A 60 2.83 -12.30 -4.52
C ARG A 60 2.06 -11.76 -3.32
N LEU A 61 0.96 -12.39 -2.94
CA LEU A 61 0.23 -12.04 -1.70
C LEU A 61 1.11 -12.22 -0.46
N ARG A 62 1.90 -13.30 -0.42
CA ARG A 62 2.83 -13.54 0.68
C ARG A 62 3.95 -12.50 0.70
N GLY A 63 4.52 -12.16 -0.46
CA GLY A 63 5.50 -11.08 -0.60
C GLY A 63 4.93 -9.73 -0.15
N ALA A 64 3.71 -9.41 -0.59
CA ALA A 64 2.96 -8.21 -0.20
C ALA A 64 2.79 -8.12 1.33
N ASN A 65 2.38 -9.21 1.98
CA ASN A 65 2.28 -9.26 3.44
C ASN A 65 3.63 -8.99 4.11
N TYR A 66 4.73 -9.56 3.59
CA TYR A 66 6.05 -9.33 4.16
C TYR A 66 6.53 -7.88 4.01
N ILE A 67 6.31 -7.24 2.85
CA ILE A 67 6.76 -5.85 2.66
C ILE A 67 5.98 -4.86 3.54
N SER A 68 4.67 -5.08 3.74
CA SER A 68 3.85 -4.24 4.64
C SER A 68 4.36 -4.28 6.08
N GLU A 69 4.95 -5.41 6.50
CA GLU A 69 5.49 -5.63 7.84
C GLU A 69 6.94 -5.11 8.02
N LEU A 70 7.64 -4.68 6.96
CA LEU A 70 9.02 -4.21 7.10
C LEU A 70 9.12 -2.92 7.92
N GLY A 71 8.14 -2.02 7.77
CA GLY A 71 8.03 -0.80 8.58
C GLY A 71 9.13 0.25 8.35
N ARG A 72 9.93 0.12 7.29
CA ARG A 72 11.01 1.03 6.91
C ARG A 72 11.43 0.82 5.46
N GLU A 73 12.22 1.76 4.94
CA GLU A 73 12.91 1.57 3.66
C GLU A 73 13.94 0.45 3.75
N VAL A 74 13.97 -0.37 2.71
CA VAL A 74 15.02 -1.35 2.44
C VAL A 74 15.50 -1.18 1.01
N GLU A 75 16.70 -0.62 0.87
CA GLU A 75 17.36 -0.46 -0.43
C GLU A 75 17.42 -1.80 -1.17
N GLY A 76 17.09 -1.79 -2.47
CA GLY A 76 16.99 -2.99 -3.30
C GLY A 76 15.58 -3.59 -3.41
N LEU A 77 14.62 -3.21 -2.56
CA LEU A 77 13.22 -3.64 -2.71
C LEU A 77 12.36 -2.65 -3.51
N ASN A 78 12.78 -1.40 -3.63
CA ASN A 78 11.97 -0.29 -4.17
C ASN A 78 11.37 -0.59 -5.55
N VAL A 79 12.15 -1.16 -6.47
CA VAL A 79 11.66 -1.53 -7.81
C VAL A 79 10.60 -2.62 -7.74
N ALA A 80 10.88 -3.72 -7.04
CA ALA A 80 9.95 -4.85 -6.91
C ALA A 80 8.66 -4.45 -6.16
N ALA A 81 8.77 -3.63 -5.12
CA ALA A 81 7.62 -3.10 -4.39
C ALA A 81 6.78 -2.17 -5.29
N THR A 82 7.41 -1.32 -6.11
CA THR A 82 6.70 -0.43 -7.04
C THR A 82 5.90 -1.19 -8.10
N MET A 83 6.39 -2.36 -8.55
CA MET A 83 5.67 -3.20 -9.51
C MET A 83 4.33 -3.72 -8.98
N LEU A 84 4.18 -3.84 -7.65
CA LEU A 84 2.91 -4.27 -7.07
C LEU A 84 1.78 -3.26 -7.30
N ALA A 85 2.06 -2.00 -7.63
CA ALA A 85 1.04 -1.00 -7.95
C ALA A 85 0.18 -1.37 -9.17
N ASP A 86 0.70 -2.24 -10.04
CA ASP A 86 0.02 -2.76 -11.22
C ASP A 86 -0.52 -4.19 -11.03
N ASP A 87 -0.38 -4.77 -9.84
CA ASP A 87 -0.83 -6.15 -9.59
C ASP A 87 -2.34 -6.30 -9.80
N ALA A 88 -2.78 -7.45 -10.29
CA ALA A 88 -4.21 -7.76 -10.41
C ALA A 88 -4.93 -7.77 -9.05
N LEU A 89 -4.23 -8.14 -7.98
CA LEU A 89 -4.78 -8.25 -6.63
C LEU A 89 -4.74 -6.91 -5.87
N PRO A 90 -5.88 -6.41 -5.36
CA PRO A 90 -5.91 -5.17 -4.60
C PRO A 90 -5.04 -5.17 -3.35
N ALA A 91 -4.90 -6.33 -2.68
CA ALA A 91 -4.06 -6.46 -1.49
C ALA A 91 -2.57 -6.17 -1.80
N CYS A 92 -2.08 -6.60 -2.96
CA CYS A 92 -0.72 -6.31 -3.42
C CYS A 92 -0.55 -4.81 -3.73
N ARG A 93 -1.50 -4.22 -4.47
CA ARG A 93 -1.49 -2.77 -4.75
C ARG A 93 -1.54 -1.93 -3.49
N ARG A 94 -2.30 -2.36 -2.48
CA ARG A 94 -2.36 -1.71 -1.16
C ARG A 94 -1.04 -1.85 -0.40
N ALA A 95 -0.42 -3.03 -0.40
CA ALA A 95 0.87 -3.26 0.25
C ALA A 95 1.98 -2.36 -0.33
N PHE A 96 1.94 -2.06 -1.63
CA PHE A 96 2.79 -1.03 -2.23
C PHE A 96 2.62 0.33 -1.54
N VAL A 97 1.38 0.81 -1.38
CA VAL A 97 1.11 2.11 -0.74
C VAL A 97 1.58 2.11 0.71
N GLU A 98 1.34 1.04 1.45
CA GLU A 98 1.79 0.87 2.84
C GLU A 98 3.33 0.86 2.93
N TYR A 99 4.02 0.20 1.99
CA TYR A 99 5.47 0.23 1.90
C TYR A 99 6.00 1.65 1.65
N VAL A 100 5.40 2.39 0.72
CA VAL A 100 5.78 3.79 0.44
C VAL A 100 5.57 4.68 1.66
N GLU A 101 4.45 4.53 2.36
CA GLU A 101 4.18 5.26 3.60
C GLU A 101 5.22 4.96 4.68
N ASN A 102 5.52 3.69 4.92
CA ASN A 102 6.43 3.26 5.99
C ASN A 102 7.90 3.53 5.67
N SER A 103 8.28 3.51 4.39
CA SER A 103 9.66 3.78 3.96
C SER A 103 9.95 5.26 3.80
N ALA A 104 8.93 6.10 3.61
CA ALA A 104 9.06 7.47 3.14
C ALA A 104 9.82 7.59 1.79
N TYR A 105 9.97 6.48 1.06
CA TYR A 105 10.65 6.46 -0.23
C TYR A 105 9.76 7.07 -1.31
N TYR A 106 10.24 8.13 -1.97
CA TYR A 106 9.49 8.84 -3.01
C TYR A 106 10.40 9.27 -4.15
N GLU A 107 10.10 8.78 -5.35
CA GLU A 107 10.74 9.14 -6.61
C GLU A 107 9.69 9.15 -7.73
N GLN A 108 10.06 9.60 -8.93
CA GLN A 108 9.14 9.73 -10.06
C GLN A 108 8.40 8.42 -10.41
N ALA A 109 9.07 7.27 -10.31
CA ALA A 109 8.44 5.97 -10.54
C ALA A 109 7.35 5.66 -9.50
N VAL A 110 7.63 5.94 -8.22
CA VAL A 110 6.70 5.80 -7.10
C VAL A 110 5.54 6.78 -7.24
N ALA A 111 5.82 8.04 -7.59
CA ALA A 111 4.80 9.04 -7.86
C ALA A 111 3.80 8.56 -8.92
N LYS A 112 4.31 8.06 -10.05
CA LYS A 112 3.48 7.49 -11.12
C LYS A 112 2.67 6.28 -10.63
N ALA A 113 3.27 5.38 -9.85
CA ALA A 113 2.58 4.23 -9.29
C ALA A 113 1.46 4.65 -8.31
N LEU A 114 1.70 5.61 -7.42
CA LEU A 114 0.69 6.17 -6.52
C LEU A 114 -0.47 6.82 -7.29
N THR A 115 -0.19 7.51 -8.42
CA THR A 115 -1.27 8.08 -9.25
C THR A 115 -2.21 6.98 -9.79
N LYS A 116 -1.67 5.81 -10.17
CA LYS A 116 -2.48 4.65 -10.57
C LYS A 116 -3.36 4.17 -9.42
N CYS A 117 -2.81 4.10 -8.20
CA CYS A 117 -3.53 3.69 -7.01
C CYS A 117 -4.61 4.72 -6.59
N LEU A 118 -4.44 6.02 -6.86
CA LEU A 118 -5.52 7.00 -6.67
C LEU A 118 -6.66 6.80 -7.68
N LEU A 119 -6.32 6.38 -8.89
CA LEU A 119 -7.25 6.05 -9.98
C LEU A 119 -7.89 4.65 -9.82
N ASP A 120 -7.55 3.90 -8.77
CA ASP A 120 -7.96 2.51 -8.60
C ASP A 120 -9.48 2.37 -8.45
N THR A 121 -10.04 1.26 -8.90
CA THR A 121 -11.46 0.95 -8.68
C THR A 121 -11.69 0.36 -7.29
N ASP A 122 -10.66 -0.23 -6.69
CA ASP A 122 -10.71 -0.74 -5.33
C ASP A 122 -10.64 0.40 -4.31
N LEU A 123 -11.65 0.45 -3.44
CA LEU A 123 -11.79 1.53 -2.47
C LEU A 123 -10.74 1.46 -1.35
N TYR A 124 -10.23 0.28 -1.00
CA TYR A 124 -9.17 0.16 0.01
C TYR A 124 -7.84 0.69 -0.53
N VAL A 125 -7.51 0.39 -1.78
CA VAL A 125 -6.31 0.95 -2.44
C VAL A 125 -6.41 2.48 -2.51
N ARG A 126 -7.55 3.01 -2.95
CA ARG A 126 -7.78 4.47 -2.98
C ARG A 126 -7.66 5.11 -1.61
N SER A 127 -8.27 4.51 -0.59
CA SER A 127 -8.22 5.02 0.78
C SER A 127 -6.80 5.03 1.34
N ALA A 128 -6.00 4.01 1.01
CA ALA A 128 -4.58 3.97 1.39
C ALA A 128 -3.81 5.15 0.78
N VAL A 129 -3.98 5.44 -0.52
CA VAL A 129 -3.30 6.57 -1.16
C VAL A 129 -3.75 7.91 -0.61
N ILE A 130 -5.05 8.07 -0.34
CA ILE A 130 -5.57 9.30 0.30
C ILE A 130 -4.94 9.47 1.68
N GLY A 131 -4.89 8.41 2.48
CA GLY A 131 -4.23 8.42 3.79
C GLY A 131 -2.76 8.82 3.71
N TRP A 132 -2.00 8.20 2.81
CA TRP A 132 -0.61 8.55 2.54
C TRP A 132 -0.46 10.03 2.13
N ALA A 133 -1.25 10.48 1.15
CA ALA A 133 -1.17 11.83 0.59
C ALA A 133 -1.58 12.92 1.59
N THR A 134 -2.43 12.60 2.57
CA THR A 134 -2.75 13.51 3.68
C THR A 134 -1.59 13.67 4.67
N ARG A 135 -0.72 12.65 4.82
CA ARG A 135 0.37 12.65 5.82
C ARG A 135 1.75 13.00 5.27
N THR A 136 1.96 12.90 3.96
CA THR A 136 3.25 13.23 3.33
C THR A 136 3.57 14.73 3.39
N SER A 137 4.82 15.11 3.08
CA SER A 137 5.26 16.52 3.04
C SER A 137 4.52 17.32 1.96
N ASP A 138 4.46 18.65 2.12
CA ASP A 138 3.84 19.54 1.12
C ASP A 138 4.51 19.41 -0.26
N GLU A 139 5.84 19.36 -0.29
CA GLU A 139 6.61 19.21 -1.54
C GLU A 139 6.25 17.92 -2.30
N THR A 140 6.19 16.80 -1.58
CA THR A 140 5.82 15.50 -2.15
C THR A 140 4.36 15.50 -2.62
N PHE A 141 3.46 16.11 -1.85
CA PHE A 141 2.06 16.21 -2.21
C PHE A 141 1.83 17.10 -3.45
N GLU A 142 2.56 18.20 -3.59
CA GLU A 142 2.48 19.08 -4.77
C GLU A 142 2.99 18.38 -6.04
N ASP A 143 4.11 17.65 -5.94
CA ASP A 143 4.60 16.84 -7.05
C ASP A 143 3.59 15.76 -7.47
N PHE A 144 3.06 15.00 -6.51
CA PHE A 144 2.02 14.01 -6.73
C PHE A 144 0.76 14.62 -7.36
N SER A 145 0.30 15.76 -6.85
CA SER A 145 -0.89 16.47 -7.36
C SER A 145 -0.70 16.89 -8.82
N ARG A 146 0.48 17.40 -9.17
CA ARG A 146 0.84 17.75 -10.55
C ARG A 146 0.91 16.52 -11.45
N MET A 147 1.45 15.40 -10.97
CA MET A 147 1.46 14.14 -11.70
C MET A 147 0.04 13.65 -12.02
N VAL A 148 -0.87 13.72 -11.04
CA VAL A 148 -2.29 13.39 -11.27
C VAL A 148 -2.94 14.34 -12.29
N ALA A 149 -2.69 15.65 -12.18
CA ALA A 149 -3.26 16.66 -13.08
C ALA A 149 -2.81 16.48 -14.54
N THR A 150 -1.56 16.06 -14.76
CA THR A 150 -1.02 15.75 -16.10
C THR A 150 -1.51 14.40 -16.66
N GLY A 151 -2.28 13.64 -15.88
CA GLY A 151 -2.82 12.35 -16.30
C GLY A 151 -1.84 11.19 -16.15
N ALA A 152 -0.81 11.31 -15.30
CA ALA A 152 0.01 10.18 -14.93
C ALA A 152 -0.86 9.05 -14.33
N GLY A 153 -0.47 7.81 -14.59
CA GLY A 153 -1.17 6.63 -14.09
C GLY A 153 -2.46 6.27 -14.83
N ARG A 154 -2.85 7.02 -15.87
CA ARG A 154 -3.93 6.59 -16.78
C ARG A 154 -3.58 5.22 -17.36
N ARG A 155 -4.60 4.35 -17.42
CA ARG A 155 -4.48 3.05 -18.07
C ARG A 155 -4.29 3.25 -19.56
N GLU A 156 -3.52 2.37 -20.16
CA GLU A 156 -3.43 2.30 -21.61
C GLU A 156 -4.81 1.98 -22.22
N PRO A 157 -5.08 2.40 -23.47
CA PRO A 157 -6.31 2.07 -24.15
C PRO A 157 -6.57 0.56 -24.12
N ARG A 158 -7.72 0.17 -23.56
CA ARG A 158 -8.10 -1.24 -23.39
C ARG A 158 -9.09 -1.70 -24.45
N PHE A 159 -9.89 -0.78 -24.99
CA PHE A 159 -10.98 -1.09 -25.90
C PHE A 159 -10.60 -0.73 -27.33
N ALA A 160 -11.03 -1.53 -28.29
CA ALA A 160 -10.87 -1.19 -29.71
C ALA A 160 -11.67 0.08 -30.08
N ASN A 161 -12.79 0.33 -29.39
CA ASN A 161 -13.60 1.54 -29.57
C ASN A 161 -12.99 2.74 -28.83
N PRO A 162 -12.59 3.82 -29.53
CA PRO A 162 -12.05 5.03 -28.90
C PRO A 162 -13.01 5.66 -27.87
N LEU A 163 -14.32 5.71 -28.16
CA LEU A 163 -15.32 6.32 -27.27
C LEU A 163 -15.41 5.60 -25.92
N SER A 164 -15.20 4.28 -25.91
CA SER A 164 -15.16 3.51 -24.68
C SER A 164 -13.92 3.85 -23.85
N ASN A 165 -12.75 4.02 -24.48
CA ASN A 165 -11.56 4.46 -23.76
C ASN A 165 -11.75 5.87 -23.18
N ASP A 166 -12.33 6.79 -23.97
CA ASP A 166 -12.58 8.17 -23.53
C ASP A 166 -13.50 8.22 -22.31
N PHE A 167 -14.61 7.46 -22.33
CA PHE A 167 -15.52 7.35 -21.19
C PHE A 167 -14.80 6.87 -19.91
N TRP A 168 -14.00 5.79 -20.01
CA TRP A 168 -13.29 5.24 -18.85
C TRP A 168 -12.15 6.14 -18.38
N ASN A 169 -11.47 6.83 -19.29
CA ASN A 169 -10.44 7.81 -18.97
C ASN A 169 -11.02 9.02 -18.24
N GLU A 170 -12.14 9.55 -18.73
CA GLU A 170 -12.85 10.67 -18.11
C GLU A 170 -13.36 10.28 -16.72
N SER A 171 -14.01 9.12 -16.60
CA SER A 171 -14.46 8.58 -15.30
C SER A 171 -13.31 8.46 -14.30
N SER A 172 -12.16 7.95 -14.74
CA SER A 172 -10.98 7.82 -13.89
C SER A 172 -10.41 9.18 -13.48
N LEU A 173 -10.31 10.13 -14.41
CA LEU A 173 -9.86 11.48 -14.12
C LEU A 173 -10.77 12.18 -13.10
N ARG A 174 -12.09 12.10 -13.25
CA ARG A 174 -13.04 12.66 -12.28
C ARG A 174 -12.82 12.08 -10.89
N ARG A 175 -12.61 10.76 -10.77
CA ARG A 175 -12.30 10.10 -9.48
C ARG A 175 -11.01 10.62 -8.87
N ALA A 176 -9.94 10.77 -9.65
CA ALA A 176 -8.67 11.29 -9.13
C ALA A 176 -8.76 12.76 -8.71
N VAL A 177 -9.43 13.61 -9.50
CA VAL A 177 -9.65 15.02 -9.15
C VAL A 177 -10.42 15.15 -7.82
N ARG A 178 -11.46 14.35 -7.63
CA ARG A 178 -12.18 14.30 -6.34
C ARG A 178 -11.29 13.81 -5.20
N GLY A 179 -10.50 12.76 -5.44
CA GLY A 179 -9.51 12.28 -4.48
C GLY A 179 -8.55 13.39 -4.03
N LEU A 180 -8.03 14.19 -4.97
CA LEU A 180 -7.18 15.34 -4.64
C LEU A 180 -7.93 16.42 -3.84
N ASP A 181 -9.18 16.71 -4.15
CA ASP A 181 -9.97 17.69 -3.37
C ASP A 181 -10.18 17.23 -1.92
N ILE A 182 -10.49 15.94 -1.73
CA ILE A 182 -10.57 15.33 -0.39
C ILE A 182 -9.24 15.47 0.34
N ILE A 183 -8.13 15.11 -0.30
CA ILE A 183 -6.80 15.19 0.32
C ILE A 183 -6.48 16.63 0.73
N ARG A 184 -6.69 17.62 -0.16
CA ARG A 184 -6.43 19.04 0.14
C ARG A 184 -7.21 19.51 1.35
N ARG A 185 -8.52 19.23 1.39
CA ARG A 185 -9.37 19.60 2.52
C ARG A 185 -8.96 18.95 3.84
N LEU A 186 -8.53 17.69 3.80
CA LEU A 186 -8.00 17.01 4.97
C LEU A 186 -6.69 17.63 5.45
N ARG A 187 -5.78 17.99 4.53
CA ARG A 187 -4.52 18.70 4.84
C ARG A 187 -4.77 20.10 5.40
N GLU A 188 -5.82 20.79 4.95
CA GLU A 188 -6.32 22.05 5.50
C GLU A 188 -6.99 21.90 6.89
N GLY A 189 -7.13 20.68 7.41
CA GLY A 189 -7.73 20.41 8.70
C GLY A 189 -9.26 20.44 8.72
N LYS A 190 -9.94 20.39 7.56
CA LYS A 190 -11.40 20.29 7.51
C LYS A 190 -11.87 18.98 8.13
N GLN A 191 -12.97 19.06 8.86
CA GLN A 191 -13.56 17.88 9.51
C GLN A 191 -14.24 17.00 8.47
N ILE A 192 -14.14 15.67 8.62
CA ILE A 192 -14.68 14.71 7.65
C ILE A 192 -16.17 14.92 7.39
N HIS A 193 -16.97 15.21 8.41
CA HIS A 193 -18.40 15.47 8.23
C HIS A 193 -18.69 16.69 7.33
N GLN A 194 -17.82 17.71 7.34
CA GLN A 194 -17.94 18.88 6.45
C GLN A 194 -17.51 18.56 5.01
N ILE A 195 -16.60 17.60 4.83
CA ILE A 195 -16.20 17.16 3.48
C ILE A 195 -17.30 16.26 2.89
N ARG A 196 -17.93 15.41 3.71
CA ARG A 196 -19.01 14.50 3.29
C ARG A 196 -20.20 15.21 2.65
N THR A 197 -20.54 16.42 3.10
CA THR A 197 -21.67 17.19 2.53
C THR A 197 -21.47 17.55 1.06
N ASP A 198 -20.21 17.66 0.63
CA ASP A 198 -19.86 18.12 -0.71
C ASP A 198 -19.71 16.95 -1.69
N PHE A 199 -19.69 15.70 -1.20
CA PHE A 199 -19.48 14.47 -1.97
C PHE A 199 -20.46 13.35 -1.57
N PRO A 200 -21.76 13.49 -1.83
CA PRO A 200 -22.75 12.49 -1.42
C PRO A 200 -22.57 11.15 -2.16
N GLY A 201 -22.52 10.04 -1.42
CA GLY A 201 -22.75 8.67 -1.91
C GLY A 201 -21.54 7.91 -2.48
N GLU A 202 -20.65 8.52 -3.25
CA GLU A 202 -19.54 7.78 -3.91
C GLU A 202 -18.33 7.52 -3.00
N ASP A 203 -18.09 8.37 -1.99
CA ASP A 203 -16.87 8.32 -1.19
C ASP A 203 -17.14 8.10 0.32
N SER A 204 -18.39 7.77 0.71
CA SER A 204 -18.75 7.52 2.12
C SER A 204 -17.87 6.45 2.77
N PHE A 205 -17.57 5.36 2.05
CA PHE A 205 -16.67 4.32 2.51
C PHE A 205 -15.23 4.81 2.71
N ILE A 206 -14.73 5.68 1.82
CA ILE A 206 -13.40 6.28 1.94
C ILE A 206 -13.34 7.15 3.18
N PHE A 207 -14.38 7.97 3.40
CA PHE A 207 -14.47 8.80 4.59
C PHE A 207 -14.51 7.97 5.88
N ASP A 208 -15.25 6.86 5.90
CA ASP A 208 -15.29 5.96 7.07
C ASP A 208 -13.90 5.38 7.38
N ILE A 209 -13.14 4.95 6.37
CA ILE A 209 -11.76 4.42 6.56
C ILE A 209 -10.80 5.50 7.01
N VAL A 210 -10.86 6.69 6.40
CA VAL A 210 -9.99 7.81 6.77
C VAL A 210 -10.30 8.25 8.20
N GLU A 211 -11.58 8.38 8.57
CA GLU A 211 -12.03 8.72 9.92
C GLU A 211 -11.55 7.68 10.93
N PHE A 212 -11.71 6.40 10.61
CA PHE A 212 -11.16 5.31 11.41
C PHE A 212 -9.65 5.50 11.64
N SER A 213 -8.90 5.73 10.57
CA SER A 213 -7.44 5.85 10.65
C SER A 213 -7.00 7.05 11.47
N LEU A 214 -7.62 8.22 11.27
CA LEU A 214 -7.29 9.46 11.99
C LEU A 214 -7.65 9.40 13.48
N THR A 215 -8.74 8.71 13.83
CA THR A 215 -9.24 8.62 15.21
C THR A 215 -8.78 7.38 15.96
N LEU A 216 -7.85 6.58 15.40
CA LEU A 216 -7.44 5.30 15.98
C LEU A 216 -6.91 5.45 17.42
N ARG A 217 -6.01 6.42 17.66
CA ARG A 217 -5.42 6.66 18.98
C ARG A 217 -6.47 7.04 20.03
N ASP A 218 -7.35 7.98 19.70
CA ASP A 218 -8.41 8.43 20.61
C ASP A 218 -9.45 7.34 20.90
N ARG A 219 -9.69 6.45 19.94
CA ARG A 219 -10.58 5.30 20.14
C ARG A 219 -9.93 4.21 21.00
N LEU A 220 -8.64 3.95 20.82
CA LEU A 220 -7.87 3.02 21.66
C LEU A 220 -7.78 3.52 23.11
N ALA A 221 -7.50 4.81 23.31
CA ALA A 221 -7.45 5.42 24.64
C ALA A 221 -8.80 5.25 25.38
N ARG A 222 -9.91 5.60 24.72
CA ARG A 222 -11.27 5.40 25.26
C ARG A 222 -11.63 3.95 25.55
N TRP A 223 -11.03 2.99 24.85
CA TRP A 223 -11.26 1.57 25.08
C TRP A 223 -10.47 1.05 26.28
N GLN A 224 -9.25 1.55 26.50
CA GLN A 224 -8.41 1.20 27.66
C GLN A 224 -8.92 1.81 28.98
N GLU A 225 -9.72 2.87 28.91
CA GLU A 225 -10.40 3.50 30.06
C GLU A 225 -11.67 2.76 30.52
N ARG A 226 -12.08 1.70 29.81
CA ARG A 226 -13.26 0.86 30.14
C ARG A 226 -12.84 -0.49 30.69
#